data_AF-A0A2W8IEE2-F1
#
_entry.id   AF-A0A2W8IEE2-F1
#
_cell.length_a   1.000
_cell.length_b   1.000
_cell.length_c   1.000
_cell.angle_alpha   90.00
_cell.angle_beta   90.00
_cell.angle_gamma   90.00
#
_symmetry.space_group_name_H-M   'P 1'
#
loop_
_entity.id
_entity.type
_entity.pdbx_description
1 polymer ?
#
loop_
_entity_poly.entity_id
_entity_poly.type
_entity_poly.pdbx_seq_one_letter_code
_entity_poly.pdbx_strand_id
1 'polypeptide(L)'
;LHIAKKLLPYIPNNAGILLVPCCRGGSAFTQGAEGTFSADTGASQDSARWGVGKPLYQDLIARTKAALQKNPKNVLLAVCWMQGEFDMSAATHAQQPALFTAMLTQFRADLSVFNAQCHG
;
A
#
# COMPACT_ATOMS: atom_id res chain seq x y z
N LEU A 1 8.31 -9.55 8.51
CA LEU A 1 9.22 -9.68 9.68
C LEU A 1 10.70 -9.71 9.30
N HIS A 2 11.13 -10.61 8.40
CA HIS A 2 12.55 -10.75 8.04
C HIS A 2 13.18 -9.48 7.45
N ILE A 3 12.47 -8.77 6.57
CA ILE A 3 12.94 -7.49 6.01
C ILE A 3 13.24 -6.49 7.13
N ALA A 4 12.30 -6.27 8.05
CA ALA A 4 12.48 -5.37 9.20
C ALA A 4 13.70 -5.76 10.05
N LYS A 5 13.86 -7.05 10.38
CA LYS A 5 15.01 -7.53 11.16
C LYS A 5 16.34 -7.29 10.44
N LYS A 6 16.38 -7.45 9.12
CA LYS A 6 17.59 -7.22 8.31
C LYS A 6 17.91 -5.74 8.14
N LEU A 7 16.91 -4.85 8.17
CA LEU A 7 17.10 -3.40 8.08
C LEU A 7 17.46 -2.75 9.42
N LEU A 8 17.04 -3.34 10.54
CA LEU A 8 17.23 -2.78 11.89
C LEU A 8 18.69 -2.39 12.22
N PRO A 9 19.74 -3.14 11.83
CA PRO A 9 21.12 -2.74 12.07
C PRO A 9 21.58 -1.48 11.30
N TYR A 10 20.82 -1.05 10.29
CA TYR A 10 21.18 0.08 9.42
C TYR A 10 20.41 1.37 9.74
N ILE A 11 19.59 1.38 10.80
CA ILE A 11 18.89 2.58 11.27
C ILE A 11 19.47 3.06 12.61
N PRO A 12 19.24 4.31 13.03
CA PRO A 12 19.70 4.81 14.32
C PRO A 12 19.22 3.94 15.49
N ASN A 13 20.06 3.79 16.54
CA ASN A 13 19.76 2.95 17.71
C ASN A 13 18.49 3.36 18.48
N ASN A 14 18.07 4.62 18.33
CA ASN A 14 16.84 5.16 18.93
C ASN A 14 15.62 5.09 18.00
N ALA A 15 15.74 4.42 16.84
CA ALA A 15 14.66 4.19 15.89
C ALA A 15 14.26 2.71 15.87
N GLY A 16 13.02 2.46 15.45
CA GLY A 16 12.49 1.11 15.22
C GLY A 16 11.84 1.01 13.84
N ILE A 17 11.43 -0.20 13.46
CA ILE A 17 10.72 -0.44 12.20
C ILE A 17 9.24 -0.75 12.50
N LEU A 18 8.35 0.08 11.94
CA LEU A 18 6.91 -0.20 11.88
C LEU A 18 6.58 -0.79 10.51
N LEU A 19 5.99 -1.98 10.48
CA LEU A 19 5.42 -2.57 9.27
C LEU A 19 3.94 -2.20 9.17
N VAL A 20 3.51 -1.77 7.99
CA VAL A 20 2.10 -1.44 7.68
C VAL A 20 1.56 -2.47 6.67
N PRO A 21 1.05 -3.63 7.13
CA PRO A 21 0.68 -4.72 6.23
C PRO A 21 -0.69 -4.47 5.56
N CYS A 22 -0.71 -4.34 4.23
CA CYS A 22 -1.94 -4.07 3.46
C CYS A 22 -2.17 -5.10 2.34
N CYS A 23 -1.63 -6.31 2.47
CA CYS A 23 -1.67 -7.32 1.41
C CYS A 23 -2.99 -8.09 1.41
N ARG A 24 -3.45 -8.51 0.21
CA ARG A 24 -4.59 -9.41 0.03
C ARG A 24 -4.26 -10.49 -0.98
N GLY A 25 -4.33 -11.76 -0.56
CA GLY A 25 -4.17 -12.89 -1.48
C GLY A 25 -5.29 -12.92 -2.53
N GLY A 26 -4.94 -13.27 -3.78
CA GLY A 26 -5.88 -13.35 -4.90
C GLY A 26 -6.38 -12.00 -5.42
N SER A 27 -5.70 -10.90 -5.07
CA SER A 27 -6.07 -9.55 -5.52
C SER A 27 -5.43 -9.18 -6.85
N ALA A 28 -6.15 -8.39 -7.65
CA ALA A 28 -5.74 -7.98 -8.99
C ALA A 28 -6.23 -6.57 -9.32
N PHE A 29 -5.67 -5.96 -10.37
CA PHE A 29 -6.19 -4.74 -10.97
C PHE A 29 -7.36 -5.03 -11.92
N THR A 30 -7.28 -6.14 -12.66
CA THR A 30 -8.14 -6.46 -13.80
C THR A 30 -9.27 -7.42 -13.48
N GLN A 31 -9.22 -8.10 -12.33
CA GLN A 31 -10.30 -8.96 -11.84
C GLN A 31 -10.46 -8.92 -10.31
N GLY A 32 -11.49 -9.60 -9.79
CA GLY A 32 -11.82 -9.64 -8.35
C GLY A 32 -12.93 -8.67 -7.93
N ALA A 33 -13.57 -8.98 -6.80
CA ALA A 33 -14.61 -8.16 -6.20
C ALA A 33 -14.02 -6.85 -5.66
N GLU A 34 -14.78 -5.75 -5.76
CA GLU A 34 -14.33 -4.48 -5.19
C GLU A 34 -14.34 -4.50 -3.67
N GLY A 35 -15.39 -5.09 -3.09
CA GLY A 35 -15.66 -5.03 -1.65
C GLY A 35 -16.13 -3.65 -1.22
N THR A 36 -15.91 -3.31 0.04
CA THR A 36 -16.25 -2.02 0.64
C THR A 36 -15.12 -1.53 1.54
N PHE A 37 -15.10 -0.24 1.83
CA PHE A 37 -14.15 0.36 2.77
C PHE A 37 -14.91 1.00 3.94
N SER A 38 -14.37 0.80 5.14
CA SER A 38 -14.81 1.46 6.37
C SER A 38 -13.63 2.19 6.99
N ALA A 39 -13.87 3.41 7.50
CA ALA A 39 -12.83 4.16 8.22
C ALA A 39 -12.40 3.46 9.53
N ASP A 40 -13.29 2.68 10.13
CA ASP A 40 -13.05 2.02 11.42
C ASP A 40 -12.36 0.66 11.26
N THR A 41 -12.70 -0.07 10.20
CA THR A 41 -12.27 -1.47 10.02
C THR A 41 -11.46 -1.73 8.76
N GLY A 42 -11.28 -0.73 7.89
CA GLY A 42 -10.50 -0.84 6.66
C GLY A 42 -11.27 -1.50 5.50
N ALA A 43 -10.53 -2.08 4.56
CA ALA A 43 -11.11 -2.84 3.45
C ALA A 43 -11.83 -4.11 3.95
N SER A 44 -13.00 -4.40 3.40
CA SER A 44 -13.77 -5.59 3.73
C SER A 44 -13.07 -6.88 3.31
N GLN A 45 -13.42 -7.99 3.96
CA GLN A 45 -12.79 -9.29 3.71
C GLN A 45 -12.87 -9.74 2.25
N ASP A 46 -13.95 -9.41 1.53
CA ASP A 46 -14.16 -9.76 0.13
C ASP A 46 -13.46 -8.83 -0.87
N SER A 47 -12.86 -7.72 -0.41
CA SER A 47 -12.10 -6.81 -1.26
C SER A 47 -10.95 -7.56 -1.93
N ALA A 48 -10.91 -7.54 -3.26
CA ALA A 48 -9.90 -8.22 -4.08
C ALA A 48 -9.47 -7.37 -5.30
N ARG A 49 -9.95 -6.13 -5.42
CA ARG A 49 -9.64 -5.21 -6.51
C ARG A 49 -8.68 -4.10 -6.08
N TRP A 50 -7.53 -4.00 -6.73
CA TRP A 50 -6.63 -2.85 -6.66
C TRP A 50 -7.02 -1.78 -7.69
N GLY A 51 -6.65 -0.54 -7.40
CA GLY A 51 -6.88 0.59 -8.28
C GLY A 51 -7.29 1.84 -7.51
N VAL A 52 -7.17 3.00 -8.15
CA VAL A 52 -7.56 4.29 -7.56
C VAL A 52 -9.02 4.24 -7.09
N GLY A 53 -9.25 4.69 -5.86
CA GLY A 53 -10.58 4.71 -5.24
C GLY A 53 -11.15 3.36 -4.83
N LYS A 54 -10.45 2.24 -5.06
CA LYS A 54 -10.89 0.91 -4.63
C LYS A 54 -10.62 0.68 -3.14
N PRO A 55 -11.39 -0.18 -2.45
CA PRO A 55 -11.21 -0.41 -1.02
C PRO A 55 -9.79 -0.80 -0.60
N LEU A 56 -9.10 -1.66 -1.36
CA LEU A 56 -7.71 -2.02 -1.06
C LEU A 56 -6.75 -0.82 -1.15
N TYR A 57 -6.97 0.09 -2.11
CA TYR A 57 -6.20 1.33 -2.21
C TYR A 57 -6.50 2.28 -1.04
N GLN A 58 -7.78 2.40 -0.66
CA GLN A 58 -8.21 3.19 0.49
C GLN A 58 -7.60 2.67 1.81
N ASP A 59 -7.52 1.34 1.99
CA ASP A 59 -6.85 0.72 3.14
C ASP A 59 -5.35 1.01 3.15
N LEU A 60 -4.68 0.84 2.02
CA LEU A 60 -3.26 1.17 1.85
C LEU A 60 -2.98 2.61 2.27
N ILE A 61 -3.68 3.58 1.68
CA ILE A 61 -3.42 5.00 1.96
C ILE A 61 -3.79 5.38 3.39
N ALA A 62 -4.94 4.92 3.91
CA ALA A 62 -5.38 5.25 5.26
C ALA A 62 -4.40 4.76 6.31
N ARG A 63 -3.91 3.52 6.17
CA ARG A 63 -2.99 2.91 7.13
C ARG A 63 -1.58 3.51 7.06
N THR A 64 -1.10 3.84 5.86
CA THR A 64 0.16 4.58 5.70
C THR A 64 0.06 5.95 6.34
N LYS A 65 -1.03 6.70 6.10
CA LYS A 65 -1.26 8.00 6.73
C LYS A 65 -1.33 7.89 8.26
N ALA A 66 -2.06 6.93 8.79
CA ALA A 66 -2.16 6.71 10.23
C ALA A 66 -0.79 6.42 10.86
N ALA A 67 0.06 5.61 10.21
CA ALA A 67 1.41 5.33 10.66
C ALA A 67 2.29 6.59 10.68
N LEU A 68 2.21 7.46 9.67
CA LEU A 68 2.97 8.71 9.61
C LEU A 68 2.46 9.76 10.59
N GLN A 69 1.14 9.90 10.74
CA GLN A 69 0.49 10.83 11.67
C GLN A 69 0.79 10.50 13.13
N LYS A 70 1.01 9.22 13.45
CA LYS A 70 1.24 8.78 14.84
C LYS A 70 2.47 9.43 15.47
N ASN A 71 3.49 9.76 14.69
CA ASN A 71 4.68 10.45 15.16
C ASN A 71 5.33 11.24 14.00
N PRO A 72 5.52 12.56 14.11
CA PRO A 72 6.12 13.37 13.05
C PRO A 72 7.58 12.98 12.72
N LYS A 73 8.25 12.20 13.56
CA LYS A 73 9.58 11.64 13.29
C LYS A 73 9.56 10.33 12.50
N ASN A 74 8.40 9.73 12.27
CA ASN A 74 8.29 8.54 11.42
C ASN A 74 8.66 8.91 9.99
N VAL A 75 9.36 8.01 9.30
CA VAL A 75 9.75 8.17 7.89
C VAL A 75 9.23 6.98 7.11
N LEU A 76 8.59 7.24 5.96
CA LEU A 76 8.23 6.19 5.01
C LEU A 76 9.50 5.76 4.26
N LEU A 77 10.00 4.55 4.58
CA LEU A 77 11.20 4.01 3.94
C LEU A 77 10.95 3.47 2.54
N ALA A 78 9.92 2.63 2.38
CA ALA A 78 9.59 1.99 1.13
C ALA A 78 8.17 1.41 1.17
N VAL A 79 7.60 1.18 -0.02
CA VAL A 79 6.45 0.29 -0.22
C VAL A 79 6.98 -0.99 -0.87
N CYS A 80 6.93 -2.11 -0.13
CA CYS A 80 7.28 -3.42 -0.68
C CYS A 80 6.08 -3.99 -1.45
N TRP A 81 6.06 -3.80 -2.76
CA TRP A 81 4.97 -4.25 -3.64
C TRP A 81 5.29 -5.59 -4.30
N MET A 82 4.45 -6.59 -4.08
CA MET A 82 4.50 -7.90 -4.74
C MET A 82 3.07 -8.29 -5.10
N GLN A 83 2.75 -8.17 -6.39
CA GLN A 83 1.42 -8.42 -6.93
C GLN A 83 1.55 -8.56 -8.46
N GLY A 84 0.71 -9.41 -9.05
CA GLY A 84 0.52 -9.49 -10.50
C GLY A 84 0.03 -10.86 -10.96
N GLU A 85 0.14 -11.88 -10.10
CA GLU A 85 -0.16 -13.28 -10.40
C GLU A 85 -1.58 -13.47 -10.91
N PHE A 86 -2.56 -12.80 -10.29
CA PHE A 86 -3.96 -12.87 -10.72
C PHE A 86 -4.28 -11.94 -11.88
N ASP A 87 -3.50 -10.91 -12.16
CA ASP A 87 -3.68 -10.13 -13.39
C ASP A 87 -3.24 -10.94 -14.60
N MET A 88 -2.15 -11.71 -14.49
CA MET A 88 -1.62 -12.54 -15.57
C MET A 88 -2.59 -13.63 -16.07
N SER A 89 -3.55 -14.06 -15.25
CA SER A 89 -4.56 -15.03 -15.65
C SER A 89 -5.77 -14.41 -16.36
N ALA A 90 -5.89 -13.08 -16.36
CA ALA A 90 -7.00 -12.37 -16.99
C ALA A 90 -6.71 -12.07 -18.47
N ALA A 91 -7.76 -12.13 -19.30
CA ALA A 91 -7.68 -11.71 -20.70
C ALA A 91 -7.25 -10.23 -20.87
N THR A 92 -7.49 -9.43 -19.83
CA THR A 92 -7.20 -7.99 -19.78
C THR A 92 -5.87 -7.66 -19.09
N HIS A 93 -4.98 -8.64 -18.86
CA HIS A 93 -3.69 -8.43 -18.19
C HIS A 93 -2.87 -7.25 -18.74
N ALA A 94 -2.97 -6.97 -20.05
CA ALA A 94 -2.29 -5.85 -20.70
C ALA A 94 -2.67 -4.46 -20.14
N GLN A 95 -3.78 -4.34 -19.42
CA GLN A 95 -4.20 -3.11 -18.74
C GLN A 95 -3.45 -2.87 -17.42
N GLN A 96 -2.88 -3.92 -16.82
CA GLN A 96 -2.27 -3.87 -15.49
C GLN A 96 -1.19 -2.79 -15.35
N PRO A 97 -0.25 -2.59 -16.30
CA PRO A 97 0.80 -1.58 -16.15
C PRO A 97 0.25 -0.15 -16.05
N ALA A 98 -0.77 0.18 -16.84
CA ALA A 98 -1.40 1.50 -16.82
C ALA A 98 -2.18 1.72 -15.51
N LEU A 99 -2.91 0.70 -15.05
CA LEU A 99 -3.67 0.74 -13.79
C LEU A 99 -2.74 0.87 -12.57
N PHE A 100 -1.64 0.13 -12.54
CA PHE A 100 -0.60 0.24 -11.51
C PHE A 100 0.02 1.65 -11.51
N THR A 101 0.38 2.18 -12.68
CA THR A 101 0.97 3.52 -12.81
C THR A 101 0.00 4.60 -12.30
N ALA A 102 -1.29 4.51 -12.65
CA ALA A 102 -2.30 5.44 -12.17
C ALA A 102 -2.42 5.39 -10.63
N MET A 103 -2.44 4.19 -10.05
CA MET A 103 -2.48 4.01 -8.60
C MET A 103 -1.23 4.55 -7.91
N LEU A 104 -0.04 4.36 -8.49
CA LEU A 104 1.22 4.90 -7.96
C LEU A 104 1.23 6.43 -7.97
N THR A 105 0.77 7.05 -9.06
CA THR A 105 0.64 8.50 -9.16
C THR A 105 -0.30 9.03 -8.08
N GLN A 106 -1.47 8.41 -7.90
CA GLN A 106 -2.41 8.82 -6.87
C GLN A 106 -1.84 8.63 -5.46
N PHE A 107 -1.16 7.51 -5.20
CA PHE A 107 -0.55 7.22 -3.89
C PHE A 107 0.44 8.32 -3.49
N ARG A 108 1.30 8.76 -4.41
CA ARG A 108 2.25 9.86 -4.18
C ARG A 108 1.54 11.18 -3.95
N ALA A 109 0.51 11.49 -4.75
CA ALA A 109 -0.28 12.72 -4.57
C ALA A 109 -0.96 12.75 -3.19
N ASP A 110 -1.56 11.64 -2.77
CA ASP A 110 -2.29 11.54 -1.51
C ASP A 110 -1.38 11.62 -0.28
N LEU A 111 -0.10 11.29 -0.41
CA LEU A 111 0.90 11.41 0.65
C LEU A 111 1.64 12.74 0.67
N SER A 112 1.36 13.67 -0.24
CA SER A 112 2.07 14.96 -0.35
C SER A 112 2.07 15.80 0.95
N VAL A 113 1.03 15.68 1.77
CA VAL A 113 0.96 16.36 3.08
C VAL A 113 2.01 15.84 4.09
N PHE A 114 2.63 14.69 3.81
CA PHE A 114 3.70 14.06 4.59
C PHE A 114 5.08 14.16 3.90
N ASN A 115 5.29 15.08 2.95
CA ASN A 115 6.57 15.22 2.23
C ASN A 115 7.81 15.29 3.17
N ALA A 116 7.69 15.93 4.34
CA ALA A 116 8.78 15.98 5.32
C ALA A 116 9.15 14.60 5.92
N GLN A 117 8.28 13.61 5.77
CA GLN A 117 8.43 12.23 6.23
C GLN A 117 8.60 11.24 5.05
N CYS A 118 8.62 11.75 3.81
CA CYS A 118 8.78 10.98 2.57
C CYS A 118 9.96 11.55 1.78
N HIS A 119 11.15 10.99 1.96
CA HIS A 119 12.40 11.53 1.40
C HIS A 119 12.79 10.92 0.03
N GLY A 120 11.83 10.35 -0.71
CA GLY A 120 12.04 9.64 -1.98
C GLY A 120 11.09 10.05 -3.08
#